data_AF-A0AA39X9Q9-F1
#
_entry.id   AF-A0AA39X9Q9-F1
#
_cell.length_a   1.000
_cell.length_b   1.000
_cell.length_c   1.000
_cell.angle_alpha   90.00
_cell.angle_beta   90.00
_cell.angle_gamma   90.00
#
_symmetry.space_group_name_H-M   'P 1'
#
loop_
_entity.id
_entity.type
_entity.pdbx_description
1 polymer ?
#
loop_
_entity_poly.entity_id
_entity_poly.type
_entity_poly.pdbx_seq_one_letter_code
_entity_poly.pdbx_strand_id
1 'polypeptide(L)'
;MHSFLSDEPMKGDAPYQWVNFMRPKLRRFPSESLASLKWKSKVGYGIDGVVLKAKLGDGSLVAVKIFNSPERPEPINGCPRYWAFKRECQNSALLDMIKTSLKQAALNDRHIYLHPCPRTYKEALRNLKAFSAEAALEPTPPPNFKPADFDARPNDCLGWTEFSAQEVRTLLQRLKADAPDMEPDRSSYFAIVYSFVPEGTLDDAVIQAQYDFFYLVGFTFAQFKEDNWRGSGILVDFSDLTSPLTTWWDRLVYGKWIKRVMRTGLARWTVETPNRPP
;
A
#
# COMPACT_ATOMS: atom_id res chain seq x y z
N MET A 1 4.53 -21.55 -1.56
CA MET A 1 3.74 -20.30 -1.62
C MET A 1 4.03 -19.47 -0.38
N HIS A 2 4.26 -18.15 -0.51
CA HIS A 2 4.57 -17.30 0.64
C HIS A 2 3.38 -17.18 1.61
N SER A 3 3.65 -17.08 2.91
CA SER A 3 2.59 -17.07 3.95
C SER A 3 1.69 -15.83 3.96
N PHE A 4 2.06 -14.79 3.19
CA PHE A 4 1.34 -13.52 3.03
C PHE A 4 0.62 -13.41 1.66
N LEU A 5 0.53 -14.50 0.91
CA LEU A 5 -0.27 -14.60 -0.31
C LEU A 5 -1.44 -15.56 -0.11
N SER A 6 -2.54 -15.31 -0.80
CA SER A 6 -3.70 -16.18 -0.91
C SER A 6 -3.97 -16.48 -2.38
N ASP A 7 -4.28 -17.74 -2.72
CA ASP A 7 -4.67 -18.14 -4.08
C ASP A 7 -6.13 -17.78 -4.39
N GLU A 8 -6.89 -17.34 -3.39
CA GLU A 8 -8.23 -16.82 -3.60
C GLU A 8 -8.18 -15.61 -4.55
N PRO A 9 -9.06 -15.55 -5.56
CA PRO A 9 -9.09 -14.42 -6.48
C PRO A 9 -9.52 -13.13 -5.74
N MET A 10 -8.94 -12.00 -6.14
CA MET A 10 -9.28 -10.65 -5.67
C MET A 10 -10.64 -10.23 -6.26
N LYS A 11 -11.70 -10.85 -5.76
CA LYS A 11 -13.09 -10.61 -6.15
C LYS A 11 -13.96 -10.39 -4.92
N GLY A 12 -14.76 -9.34 -4.96
CA GLY A 12 -15.63 -8.98 -3.84
C GLY A 12 -14.86 -8.54 -2.59
N ASP A 13 -15.60 -8.48 -1.49
CA ASP A 13 -15.15 -7.93 -0.21
C ASP A 13 -14.09 -8.82 0.45
N ALA A 14 -13.11 -8.21 1.11
CA ALA A 14 -12.07 -8.92 1.84
C ALA A 14 -12.59 -9.41 3.21
N PRO A 15 -12.13 -10.58 3.70
CA PRO A 15 -12.50 -11.02 5.04
C PRO A 15 -11.80 -10.15 6.10
N TYR A 16 -12.56 -9.30 6.78
CA TYR A 16 -12.04 -8.23 7.65
C TYR A 16 -12.12 -8.56 9.15
N GLN A 17 -12.12 -9.83 9.54
CA GLN A 17 -11.94 -10.24 10.94
C GLN A 17 -10.53 -9.89 11.44
N TRP A 18 -10.38 -9.61 12.73
CA TRP A 18 -9.10 -9.19 13.31
C TRP A 18 -7.98 -10.21 13.09
N VAL A 19 -8.31 -11.50 13.09
CA VAL A 19 -7.35 -12.58 12.79
C VAL A 19 -6.72 -12.43 11.40
N ASN A 20 -7.44 -11.89 10.42
CA ASN A 20 -6.92 -11.64 9.07
C ASN A 20 -6.06 -10.39 9.02
N PHE A 21 -6.40 -9.34 9.79
CA PHE A 21 -5.51 -8.20 9.99
C PHE A 21 -4.16 -8.66 10.52
N MET A 22 -4.14 -9.51 11.55
CA MET A 22 -2.92 -10.04 12.17
C MET A 22 -2.07 -10.92 11.23
N ARG A 23 -2.68 -11.46 10.16
CA ARG A 23 -2.02 -12.32 9.17
C ARG A 23 -2.49 -11.94 7.76
N PRO A 24 -2.17 -10.72 7.30
CA PRO A 24 -2.75 -10.19 6.08
C PRO A 24 -2.18 -10.96 4.90
N LYS A 25 -3.09 -11.47 4.05
CA LYS A 25 -2.75 -12.21 2.83
C LYS A 25 -3.31 -11.50 1.62
N LEU A 26 -2.45 -11.13 0.68
CA LEU A 26 -2.91 -10.53 -0.57
C LEU A 26 -3.55 -11.60 -1.44
N ARG A 27 -4.76 -11.34 -1.94
CA ARG A 27 -5.50 -12.22 -2.86
C ARG A 27 -4.93 -12.10 -4.28
N ARG A 28 -5.12 -13.16 -5.07
CA ARG A 28 -4.55 -13.31 -6.41
C ARG A 28 -5.30 -12.46 -7.43
N PHE A 29 -4.58 -11.80 -8.32
CA PHE A 29 -5.17 -11.13 -9.47
C PHE A 29 -5.93 -12.16 -10.33
N PRO A 30 -7.20 -11.90 -10.72
CA PRO A 30 -8.01 -12.91 -11.41
C PRO A 30 -7.37 -13.40 -12.72
N SER A 31 -7.29 -14.71 -12.90
CA SER A 31 -6.60 -15.36 -14.03
C SER A 31 -7.21 -14.98 -15.40
N GLU A 32 -8.53 -14.82 -15.46
CA GLU A 32 -9.22 -14.36 -16.66
C GLU A 32 -8.84 -12.93 -17.05
N SER A 33 -8.58 -12.07 -16.07
CA SER A 33 -8.09 -10.70 -16.29
C SER A 33 -6.63 -10.70 -16.74
N LEU A 34 -5.80 -11.57 -16.14
CA LEU A 34 -4.40 -11.76 -16.50
C LEU A 34 -4.22 -12.14 -17.98
N ALA A 35 -5.04 -13.09 -18.47
CA ALA A 35 -5.01 -13.53 -19.87
C ALA A 35 -5.35 -12.41 -20.87
N SER A 36 -6.04 -11.36 -20.43
CA SER A 36 -6.46 -10.23 -21.26
C SER A 36 -5.45 -9.08 -21.34
N LEU A 37 -4.35 -9.14 -20.59
CA LEU A 37 -3.41 -8.02 -20.45
C LEU A 37 -2.72 -7.65 -21.77
N LYS A 38 -2.93 -6.40 -22.19
CA LYS A 38 -2.25 -5.78 -23.32
C LYS A 38 -1.26 -4.73 -22.81
N TRP A 39 0.00 -5.11 -22.75
CA TRP A 39 1.12 -4.26 -22.32
C TRP A 39 1.28 -3.02 -23.21
N LYS A 40 1.59 -1.88 -22.60
CA LYS A 40 1.67 -0.57 -23.27
C LYS A 40 3.06 0.05 -23.22
N SER A 41 3.56 0.32 -22.02
CA SER A 41 4.81 1.06 -21.83
C SER A 41 5.42 0.80 -20.46
N LYS A 42 6.69 1.16 -20.28
CA LYS A 42 7.27 1.37 -18.95
C LYS A 42 6.62 2.58 -18.29
N VAL A 43 6.43 2.51 -16.98
CA VAL A 43 5.94 3.61 -16.13
C VAL A 43 7.06 4.13 -15.25
N GLY A 44 7.80 3.21 -14.60
CA GLY A 44 8.83 3.58 -13.66
C GLY A 44 9.72 2.41 -13.32
N TYR A 45 10.79 2.69 -12.60
CA TYR A 45 11.74 1.72 -12.10
C TYR A 45 12.33 2.23 -10.78
N GLY A 46 12.56 1.32 -9.83
CA GLY A 46 13.25 1.61 -8.59
C GLY A 46 13.88 0.36 -8.00
N ILE A 47 14.42 0.50 -6.79
CA ILE A 47 15.12 -0.57 -6.07
C ILE A 47 14.22 -1.82 -5.92
N ASP A 48 12.92 -1.63 -5.72
CA ASP A 48 12.00 -2.73 -5.46
C ASP A 48 11.58 -3.48 -6.73
N GLY A 49 11.60 -2.82 -7.88
CA GLY A 49 11.04 -3.39 -9.10
C GLY A 49 10.83 -2.41 -10.25
N VAL A 50 10.27 -2.96 -11.33
CA VAL A 50 9.86 -2.24 -12.53
C VAL A 50 8.35 -2.15 -12.61
N VAL A 51 7.82 -0.99 -12.97
CA VAL A 51 6.38 -0.75 -13.13
C VAL A 51 6.06 -0.61 -14.61
N LEU A 52 5.13 -1.42 -15.09
CA LEU A 52 4.68 -1.45 -16.47
C LEU A 52 3.19 -1.08 -16.56
N LYS A 53 2.83 -0.36 -17.62
CA LYS A 53 1.44 -0.03 -17.94
C LYS A 53 0.85 -1.11 -18.82
N ALA A 54 -0.36 -1.54 -18.51
CA ALA A 54 -1.13 -2.45 -19.35
C ALA A 54 -2.61 -2.02 -19.44
N LYS A 55 -3.33 -2.63 -20.39
CA LYS A 55 -4.77 -2.46 -20.59
C LYS A 55 -5.45 -3.82 -20.46
N LEU A 56 -6.52 -3.90 -19.70
CA LEU A 56 -7.36 -5.09 -19.55
C LEU A 56 -8.35 -5.23 -20.71
N GLY A 57 -8.99 -6.40 -20.82
CA GLY A 57 -9.97 -6.70 -21.86
C GLY A 57 -11.20 -5.78 -21.86
N ASP A 58 -11.64 -5.31 -20.69
CA ASP A 58 -12.71 -4.33 -20.50
C ASP A 58 -12.30 -2.89 -20.86
N GLY A 59 -11.01 -2.67 -21.10
CA GLY A 59 -10.44 -1.39 -21.46
C GLY A 59 -9.82 -0.60 -20.31
N SER A 60 -9.94 -1.07 -19.07
CA SER A 60 -9.35 -0.47 -17.88
C SER A 60 -7.82 -0.46 -17.97
N LEU A 61 -7.18 0.62 -17.51
CA LEU A 61 -5.73 0.72 -17.43
C LEU A 61 -5.22 0.27 -16.07
N VAL A 62 -4.15 -0.52 -16.08
CA VAL A 62 -3.51 -1.03 -14.86
C VAL A 62 -2.01 -0.74 -14.85
N ALA A 63 -1.46 -0.62 -13.66
CA ALA A 63 -0.02 -0.64 -13.40
C ALA A 63 0.35 -2.02 -12.84
N VAL A 64 1.40 -2.64 -13.38
CA VAL A 64 1.93 -3.92 -12.91
C VAL A 64 3.34 -3.69 -12.39
N LYS A 65 3.52 -3.78 -11.07
CA LYS A 65 4.83 -3.70 -10.41
C LYS A 65 5.41 -5.11 -10.32
N ILE A 66 6.46 -5.38 -11.09
CA ILE A 66 7.21 -6.64 -11.06
C ILE A 66 8.41 -6.45 -10.14
N PHE A 67 8.54 -7.29 -9.12
CA PHE A 67 9.57 -7.14 -8.09
C PHE A 67 10.91 -7.73 -8.53
N ASN A 68 12.00 -7.02 -8.24
CA ASN A 68 13.38 -7.44 -8.57
C ASN A 68 13.77 -8.71 -7.80
N SER A 69 13.40 -8.77 -6.52
CA SER A 69 13.73 -9.84 -5.57
C SER A 69 12.47 -10.29 -4.82
N PRO A 70 11.78 -11.35 -5.27
CA PRO A 70 10.58 -11.83 -4.59
C PRO A 70 10.90 -12.62 -3.32
N GLU A 71 12.11 -13.18 -3.19
CA GLU A 71 12.49 -14.01 -2.06
C GLU A 71 12.83 -13.20 -0.81
N ARG A 72 12.71 -13.87 0.34
CA ARG A 72 13.13 -13.28 1.61
C ARG A 72 14.64 -13.01 1.55
N PRO A 73 15.10 -11.76 1.73
CA PRO A 73 16.52 -11.49 1.79
C PRO A 73 17.13 -12.11 3.04
N GLU A 74 18.36 -12.63 2.91
CA GLU A 74 19.10 -13.20 4.03
C GLU A 74 19.29 -12.17 5.16
N PRO A 75 19.11 -12.56 6.44
CA PRO A 75 19.37 -11.69 7.56
C PRO A 75 20.85 -11.23 7.61
N ILE A 76 21.10 -10.00 8.06
CA ILE A 76 22.46 -9.52 8.36
C ILE A 76 22.61 -9.51 9.88
N ASN A 77 23.57 -10.27 10.41
CA ASN A 77 23.80 -10.42 11.85
C ASN A 77 22.54 -10.82 12.64
N GLY A 78 21.70 -11.68 12.05
CA GLY A 78 20.42 -12.11 12.64
C GLY A 78 19.29 -11.09 12.53
N CYS A 79 19.55 -9.86 12.06
CA CYS A 79 18.54 -8.84 11.86
C CYS A 79 17.78 -9.07 10.54
N PRO A 80 16.43 -9.14 10.55
CA PRO A 80 15.64 -9.19 9.33
C PRO A 80 15.94 -7.99 8.44
N ARG A 81 16.02 -8.22 7.13
CA ARG A 81 16.17 -7.15 6.14
C ARG A 81 14.81 -6.67 5.62
N TYR A 82 14.83 -5.47 5.05
CA TYR A 82 13.72 -4.94 4.27
C TYR A 82 13.37 -5.89 3.12
N TRP A 83 12.11 -6.31 3.04
CA TRP A 83 11.57 -7.17 1.99
C TRP A 83 10.36 -6.48 1.37
N ALA A 84 10.61 -5.74 0.29
CA ALA A 84 9.61 -4.90 -0.39
C ALA A 84 8.35 -5.69 -0.76
N PHE A 85 8.52 -6.82 -1.46
CA PHE A 85 7.39 -7.62 -1.92
C PHE A 85 6.46 -8.06 -0.78
N LYS A 86 7.02 -8.56 0.33
CA LYS A 86 6.23 -8.91 1.50
C LYS A 86 5.51 -7.70 2.09
N ARG A 87 6.24 -6.58 2.31
CA ARG A 87 5.66 -5.37 2.90
C ARG A 87 4.49 -4.86 2.06
N GLU A 88 4.68 -4.79 0.75
CA GLU A 88 3.66 -4.29 -0.17
C GLU A 88 2.43 -5.18 -0.23
N CYS A 89 2.62 -6.51 -0.22
CA CYS A 89 1.51 -7.46 -0.14
C CYS A 89 0.70 -7.28 1.14
N GLN A 90 1.38 -7.19 2.29
CA GLN A 90 0.73 -7.06 3.59
C GLN A 90 -0.02 -5.73 3.70
N ASN A 91 0.58 -4.63 3.26
CA ASN A 91 -0.06 -3.32 3.27
C ASN A 91 -1.26 -3.28 2.31
N SER A 92 -1.13 -3.82 1.10
CA SER A 92 -2.25 -3.93 0.15
C SER A 92 -3.43 -4.71 0.73
N ALA A 93 -3.16 -5.85 1.36
CA ALA A 93 -4.20 -6.67 1.98
C ALA A 93 -4.87 -5.96 3.17
N LEU A 94 -4.11 -5.23 3.99
CA LEU A 94 -4.66 -4.41 5.07
C LEU A 94 -5.58 -3.32 4.52
N LEU A 95 -5.16 -2.61 3.47
CA LEU A 95 -5.96 -1.57 2.84
C LEU A 95 -7.24 -2.11 2.20
N ASP A 96 -7.20 -3.32 1.63
CA ASP A 96 -8.40 -4.00 1.10
C ASP A 96 -9.42 -4.34 2.21
N MET A 97 -8.92 -4.81 3.37
CA MET A 97 -9.77 -5.05 4.55
C MET A 97 -10.34 -3.75 5.14
N ILE A 98 -9.56 -2.67 5.18
CA ILE A 98 -10.02 -1.34 5.61
C ILE A 98 -11.11 -0.81 4.68
N LYS A 99 -10.91 -0.89 3.36
CA LYS A 99 -11.91 -0.53 2.34
C LYS A 99 -13.20 -1.31 2.53
N THR A 100 -13.08 -2.62 2.76
CA THR A 100 -14.24 -3.47 3.05
C THR A 100 -14.96 -3.02 4.31
N SER A 101 -14.23 -2.75 5.40
CA SER A 101 -14.83 -2.30 6.66
C SER A 101 -15.57 -0.97 6.50
N LEU A 102 -15.00 -0.01 5.76
CA LEU A 102 -15.64 1.27 5.46
C LEU A 102 -16.92 1.10 4.63
N LYS A 103 -16.87 0.26 3.59
CA LYS A 103 -18.05 -0.07 2.79
C LYS A 103 -19.15 -0.69 3.64
N GLN A 104 -18.80 -1.68 4.47
CA GLN A 104 -19.75 -2.33 5.38
C GLN A 104 -20.27 -1.36 6.44
N ALA A 105 -19.46 -0.39 6.88
CA ALA A 105 -19.91 0.63 7.81
C ALA A 105 -21.00 1.52 7.20
N ALA A 106 -20.75 2.03 5.98
CA ALA A 106 -21.70 2.85 5.24
C ALA A 106 -23.01 2.11 4.92
N LEU A 107 -22.94 0.83 4.52
CA LEU A 107 -24.13 0.02 4.23
C LEU A 107 -25.03 -0.22 5.45
N ASN A 108 -24.47 -0.16 6.66
CA ASN A 108 -25.19 -0.40 7.91
C ASN A 108 -25.38 0.89 8.73
N ASP A 109 -25.20 2.07 8.11
CA ASP A 109 -25.32 3.39 8.75
C ASP A 109 -24.55 3.49 10.09
N ARG A 110 -23.36 2.90 10.16
CA ARG A 110 -22.47 2.99 11.33
C ARG A 110 -21.25 3.85 11.03
N HIS A 111 -20.72 4.47 12.07
CA HIS A 111 -19.44 5.15 12.03
C HIS A 111 -18.31 4.24 12.52
N ILE A 112 -17.12 4.39 11.93
CA ILE A 112 -15.88 3.86 12.51
C ILE A 112 -15.32 4.91 13.45
N TYR A 113 -15.13 4.56 14.71
CA TYR A 113 -14.60 5.48 15.72
C TYR A 113 -13.10 5.26 15.89
N LEU A 114 -12.33 6.34 15.80
CA LEU A 114 -10.86 6.31 15.94
C LEU A 114 -10.39 7.28 17.01
N HIS A 115 -9.23 6.98 17.60
CA HIS A 115 -8.48 7.97 18.36
C HIS A 115 -8.03 9.07 17.38
N PRO A 116 -8.37 10.35 17.60
CA PRO A 116 -8.11 11.40 16.61
C PRO A 116 -6.65 11.86 16.54
N CYS A 117 -5.86 11.60 17.59
CA CYS A 117 -4.45 11.98 17.69
C CYS A 117 -3.60 10.83 18.27
N PRO A 118 -3.55 9.64 17.64
CA PRO A 118 -2.76 8.52 18.13
C PRO A 118 -1.27 8.89 18.15
N ARG A 119 -0.57 8.59 19.26
CA ARG A 119 0.86 8.90 19.45
C ARG A 119 1.68 7.69 19.88
N THR A 120 1.01 6.62 20.27
CA THR A 120 1.64 5.39 20.75
C THR A 120 1.32 4.22 19.84
N TYR A 121 2.18 3.20 19.89
CA TYR A 121 1.95 1.91 19.24
C TYR A 121 0.57 1.33 19.58
N LYS A 122 0.19 1.39 20.86
CA LYS A 122 -1.09 0.86 21.36
C LYS A 122 -2.28 1.61 20.76
N GLU A 123 -2.20 2.93 20.61
CA GLU A 123 -3.25 3.72 19.99
C GLU A 123 -3.34 3.49 18.47
N ALA A 124 -2.20 3.42 17.78
CA ALA A 124 -2.14 3.10 16.35
C ALA A 124 -2.74 1.71 16.06
N LEU A 125 -2.36 0.71 16.87
CA LEU A 125 -2.90 -0.64 16.78
C LEU A 125 -4.40 -0.68 17.09
N ARG A 126 -4.86 0.11 18.06
CA ARG A 126 -6.29 0.21 18.40
C ARG A 126 -7.10 0.85 17.27
N ASN A 127 -6.55 1.87 16.61
CA ASN A 127 -7.17 2.45 15.43
C ASN A 127 -7.26 1.44 14.28
N LEU A 128 -6.19 0.69 14.00
CA LEU A 128 -6.24 -0.38 12.98
C LEU A 128 -7.29 -1.44 13.34
N LYS A 129 -7.37 -1.85 14.62
CA LYS A 129 -8.35 -2.82 15.09
C LYS A 129 -9.79 -2.33 14.96
N ALA A 130 -10.05 -1.03 15.00
CA ALA A 130 -11.40 -0.47 14.83
C ALA A 130 -12.03 -0.78 13.46
N PHE A 131 -11.22 -1.19 12.47
CA PHE A 131 -11.70 -1.64 11.18
C PHE A 131 -12.11 -3.12 11.16
N SER A 132 -11.91 -3.89 12.23
CA SER A 132 -12.24 -5.31 12.24
C SER A 132 -13.75 -5.56 12.39
N ALA A 133 -14.22 -6.71 11.94
CA ALA A 133 -15.63 -7.12 12.11
C ALA A 133 -16.05 -7.17 13.58
N GLU A 134 -15.14 -7.57 14.48
CA GLU A 134 -15.37 -7.63 15.92
C GLU A 134 -15.59 -6.24 16.52
N ALA A 135 -14.88 -5.22 16.03
CA ALA A 135 -15.06 -3.85 16.51
C ALA A 135 -16.44 -3.29 16.16
N ALA A 136 -17.07 -3.76 15.09
CA ALA A 136 -18.44 -3.38 14.72
C ALA A 136 -19.51 -3.94 15.68
N LEU A 137 -19.16 -4.95 16.49
CA LEU A 137 -20.06 -5.53 17.51
C LEU A 137 -19.99 -4.77 18.84
N GLU A 138 -19.04 -3.86 19.02
CA GLU A 138 -18.91 -3.06 20.23
C GLU A 138 -19.94 -1.91 20.21
N PRO A 139 -20.91 -1.86 21.15
CA PRO A 139 -22.02 -0.91 21.08
C PRO A 139 -21.62 0.52 21.45
N THR A 140 -20.50 0.69 22.17
CA THR A 140 -20.07 1.99 22.68
C THR A 140 -18.61 2.24 22.29
N PRO A 141 -18.31 3.36 21.60
CA PRO A 141 -16.94 3.70 21.27
C PRO A 141 -16.12 3.99 22.53
N PRO A 142 -14.80 3.74 22.52
CA PRO A 142 -13.93 4.09 23.64
C PRO A 142 -13.97 5.60 23.94
N PRO A 143 -13.72 6.03 25.20
CA PRO A 143 -13.64 7.45 25.54
C PRO A 143 -12.64 8.19 24.64
N ASN A 144 -12.99 9.42 24.24
CA ASN A 144 -12.20 10.31 23.38
C ASN A 144 -12.01 9.86 21.92
N PHE A 145 -12.64 8.78 21.49
CA PHE A 145 -12.68 8.41 20.08
C PHE A 145 -13.75 9.24 19.36
N LYS A 146 -13.50 9.54 18.08
CA LYS A 146 -14.41 10.32 17.23
C LYS A 146 -14.77 9.53 15.98
N PRO A 147 -15.97 9.74 15.40
CA PRO A 147 -16.28 9.26 14.06
C PRO A 147 -15.17 9.68 13.10
N ALA A 148 -14.61 8.72 12.38
CA ALA A 148 -13.65 8.98 11.33
C ALA A 148 -14.40 9.31 10.04
N ASP A 149 -13.98 10.40 9.43
CA ASP A 149 -14.37 10.78 8.07
C ASP A 149 -13.12 10.82 7.21
N PHE A 150 -13.21 10.24 6.02
CA PHE A 150 -12.06 10.02 5.15
C PHE A 150 -12.34 10.56 3.76
N ASP A 151 -11.66 11.65 3.43
CA ASP A 151 -11.65 12.18 2.06
C ASP A 151 -10.64 11.45 1.15
N ALA A 152 -9.76 10.63 1.74
CA ALA A 152 -8.72 9.92 0.99
C ALA A 152 -9.23 8.71 0.23
N ARG A 153 -8.67 8.49 -0.96
CA ARG A 153 -8.90 7.31 -1.78
C ARG A 153 -7.57 6.65 -2.11
N PRO A 154 -7.08 5.71 -1.26
CA PRO A 154 -5.89 4.93 -1.58
C PRO A 154 -6.07 4.19 -2.91
N ASN A 155 -5.00 4.04 -3.69
CA ASN A 155 -5.06 3.33 -4.96
C ASN A 155 -5.63 1.90 -4.79
N ASP A 156 -6.31 1.39 -5.80
CA ASP A 156 -6.84 0.03 -5.77
C ASP A 156 -5.74 -0.97 -6.13
N CYS A 157 -5.46 -1.88 -5.20
CA CYS A 157 -4.73 -3.10 -5.48
C CYS A 157 -5.70 -4.11 -6.06
N LEU A 158 -5.36 -4.67 -7.21
CA LEU A 158 -6.16 -5.67 -7.92
C LEU A 158 -5.69 -7.09 -7.63
N GLY A 159 -4.58 -7.25 -6.89
CA GLY A 159 -4.07 -8.53 -6.43
C GLY A 159 -2.67 -8.84 -6.94
N TRP A 160 -2.11 -9.95 -6.47
CA TRP A 160 -0.79 -10.43 -6.89
C TRP A 160 -0.88 -11.41 -8.06
N THR A 161 0.17 -11.47 -8.86
CA THR A 161 0.32 -12.47 -9.92
C THR A 161 1.78 -12.88 -10.05
N GLU A 162 2.05 -13.84 -10.92
CA GLU A 162 3.37 -14.38 -11.19
C GLU A 162 3.57 -14.49 -12.70
N PHE A 163 4.77 -14.17 -13.16
CA PHE A 163 5.19 -14.31 -14.55
C PHE A 163 6.45 -15.17 -14.61
N SER A 164 6.57 -16.00 -15.65
CA SER A 164 7.83 -16.70 -15.90
C SER A 164 8.95 -15.70 -16.23
N ALA A 165 10.19 -16.07 -15.92
CA ALA A 165 11.33 -15.22 -16.23
C ALA A 165 11.47 -14.95 -17.74
N GLN A 166 11.07 -15.89 -18.59
CA GLN A 166 11.08 -15.69 -20.04
C GLN A 166 10.05 -14.65 -20.49
N GLU A 167 8.83 -14.66 -19.92
CA GLU A 167 7.82 -13.64 -20.20
C GLU A 167 8.31 -12.26 -19.79
N VAL A 168 8.90 -12.13 -18.59
CA VAL A 168 9.43 -10.86 -18.11
C VAL A 168 10.56 -10.36 -19.00
N ARG A 169 11.56 -11.19 -19.33
CA ARG A 169 12.65 -10.78 -20.23
C ARG A 169 12.13 -10.30 -21.59
N THR A 170 11.23 -11.07 -22.20
CA THR A 170 10.63 -10.73 -23.50
C THR A 170 9.87 -9.42 -23.42
N LEU A 171 9.13 -9.22 -22.32
CA LEU A 171 8.35 -8.02 -22.08
C LEU A 171 9.24 -6.77 -21.92
N LEU A 172 10.29 -6.87 -21.11
CA LEU A 172 11.22 -5.76 -20.87
C LEU A 172 11.98 -5.37 -22.13
N GLN A 173 12.46 -6.35 -22.90
CA GLN A 173 13.09 -6.11 -24.20
C GLN A 173 12.13 -5.40 -25.16
N ARG A 174 10.90 -5.91 -25.31
CA ARG A 174 9.88 -5.32 -26.20
C ARG A 174 9.54 -3.89 -25.80
N LEU A 175 9.45 -3.60 -24.51
CA LEU A 175 9.10 -2.28 -24.00
C LEU A 175 10.30 -1.36 -23.81
N LYS A 176 11.52 -1.80 -24.15
CA LYS A 176 12.78 -1.08 -23.90
C LYS A 176 12.88 -0.60 -22.44
N ALA A 177 12.51 -1.49 -21.53
CA ALA A 177 12.42 -1.21 -20.11
C ALA A 177 13.65 -1.78 -19.39
N ASP A 178 14.63 -0.93 -19.12
CA ASP A 178 15.80 -1.33 -18.34
C ASP A 178 15.39 -1.61 -16.88
N ALA A 179 15.85 -2.75 -16.38
CA ALA A 179 15.67 -3.22 -15.00
C ALA A 179 16.94 -3.96 -14.52
N PRO A 180 18.06 -3.24 -14.35
CA PRO A 180 19.37 -3.85 -14.08
C PRO A 180 19.45 -4.60 -12.76
N ASP A 181 18.63 -4.25 -11.76
CA ASP A 181 18.62 -4.88 -10.45
C ASP A 181 17.71 -6.13 -10.39
N MET A 182 17.08 -6.53 -11.50
CA MET A 182 16.36 -7.81 -11.54
C MET A 182 17.34 -8.96 -11.40
N GLU A 183 17.12 -9.80 -10.40
CA GLU A 183 18.03 -10.91 -10.14
C GLU A 183 18.05 -11.90 -11.32
N PRO A 184 19.25 -12.27 -11.82
CA PRO A 184 19.38 -13.25 -12.90
C PRO A 184 19.00 -14.67 -12.43
N ASP A 185 18.81 -15.58 -13.38
CA ASP A 185 18.67 -17.03 -13.16
C ASP A 185 17.46 -17.48 -12.32
N ARG A 186 16.36 -16.74 -12.40
CA ARG A 186 15.07 -17.13 -11.78
C ARG A 186 14.15 -17.88 -12.74
N SER A 187 13.28 -18.72 -12.18
CA SER A 187 12.19 -19.36 -12.94
C SER A 187 11.01 -18.41 -13.15
N SER A 188 10.73 -17.55 -12.17
CA SER A 188 9.58 -16.65 -12.16
C SER A 188 9.80 -15.40 -11.31
N TYR A 189 8.96 -14.38 -11.54
CA TYR A 189 8.90 -13.14 -10.79
C TYR A 189 7.46 -12.89 -10.33
N PHE A 190 7.33 -12.41 -9.10
CA PHE A 190 6.05 -11.95 -8.58
C PHE A 190 5.78 -10.51 -8.97
N ALA A 191 4.50 -10.21 -9.13
CA ALA A 191 4.02 -8.87 -9.44
C ALA A 191 2.76 -8.54 -8.64
N ILE A 192 2.51 -7.24 -8.46
CA ILE A 192 1.24 -6.73 -7.94
C ILE A 192 0.62 -5.83 -9.01
N VAL A 193 -0.69 -6.00 -9.23
CA VAL A 193 -1.47 -5.24 -10.20
C VAL A 193 -2.26 -4.19 -9.45
N TYR A 194 -2.25 -2.94 -9.93
CA TYR A 194 -2.99 -1.81 -9.39
C TYR A 194 -3.80 -1.12 -10.47
N SER A 195 -4.84 -0.38 -10.06
CA SER A 195 -5.45 0.63 -10.93
C SER A 195 -4.39 1.64 -11.37
N PHE A 196 -4.37 1.96 -12.67
CA PHE A 196 -3.38 2.89 -13.22
C PHE A 196 -3.73 4.32 -12.85
N VAL A 197 -2.81 5.00 -12.16
CA VAL A 197 -2.88 6.44 -11.91
C VAL A 197 -1.96 7.15 -12.92
N PRO A 198 -2.50 8.03 -13.80
CA PRO A 198 -1.68 8.79 -14.73
C PRO A 198 -0.76 9.78 -14.02
N GLU A 199 0.23 10.30 -14.71
CA GLU A 199 0.98 11.46 -14.22
C GLU A 199 0.06 12.67 -14.15
N GLY A 200 0.35 13.55 -13.19
CA GLY A 200 -0.44 14.74 -12.93
C GLY A 200 0.29 15.68 -12.00
N THR A 201 -0.30 16.86 -11.81
CA THR A 201 0.19 17.84 -10.84
C THR A 201 -0.29 17.46 -9.45
N LEU A 202 0.65 17.30 -8.53
CA LEU A 202 0.37 16.99 -7.14
C LEU A 202 -0.38 18.15 -6.47
N ASP A 203 -1.45 17.80 -5.77
CA ASP A 203 -2.26 18.70 -4.97
C ASP A 203 -1.95 18.46 -3.49
N ASP A 204 -1.51 19.52 -2.82
CA ASP A 204 -1.10 19.48 -1.42
C ASP A 204 -2.24 19.00 -0.49
N ALA A 205 -3.50 19.37 -0.78
CA ALA A 205 -4.65 18.96 0.01
C ALA A 205 -4.96 17.46 -0.17
N VAL A 206 -4.83 16.94 -1.39
CA VAL A 206 -5.05 15.52 -1.69
C VAL A 206 -3.96 14.65 -1.04
N ILE A 207 -2.70 15.09 -1.12
CA ILE A 207 -1.58 14.41 -0.44
C ILE A 207 -1.82 14.41 1.08
N GLN A 208 -2.13 15.57 1.66
CA GLN A 208 -2.36 15.68 3.09
C GLN A 208 -3.54 14.80 3.54
N ALA A 209 -4.63 14.74 2.78
CA ALA A 209 -5.76 13.86 3.08
C ALA A 209 -5.34 12.37 3.08
N GLN A 210 -4.51 11.92 2.14
CA GLN A 210 -3.94 10.57 2.14
C GLN A 210 -3.09 10.35 3.40
N TYR A 211 -2.19 11.27 3.71
CA TYR A 211 -1.36 11.18 4.92
C TYR A 211 -2.20 11.07 6.20
N ASP A 212 -3.22 11.92 6.33
CA ASP A 212 -4.14 11.89 7.48
C ASP A 212 -4.89 10.56 7.57
N PHE A 213 -5.33 10.01 6.44
CA PHE A 213 -5.93 8.68 6.39
C PHE A 213 -4.97 7.60 6.92
N PHE A 214 -3.78 7.48 6.34
CA PHE A 214 -2.82 6.44 6.71
C PHE A 214 -2.35 6.60 8.16
N TYR A 215 -2.10 7.83 8.60
CA TYR A 215 -1.79 8.15 10.00
C TYR A 215 -2.93 7.73 10.94
N LEU A 216 -4.18 8.12 10.65
CA LEU A 216 -5.32 7.79 11.51
C LEU A 216 -5.56 6.29 11.59
N VAL A 217 -5.37 5.56 10.50
CA VAL A 217 -5.48 4.10 10.46
C VAL A 217 -4.34 3.40 11.23
N GLY A 218 -3.21 4.10 11.46
CA GLY A 218 -2.12 3.63 12.31
C GLY A 218 -0.79 3.39 11.58
N PHE A 219 -0.72 3.62 10.28
CA PHE A 219 0.51 3.44 9.49
C PHE A 219 1.50 4.57 9.79
N THR A 220 2.79 4.22 9.78
CA THR A 220 3.86 5.20 9.58
C THR A 220 4.25 5.25 8.10
N PHE A 221 4.88 6.35 7.71
CA PHE A 221 5.44 6.52 6.38
C PHE A 221 6.96 6.51 6.41
N ALA A 222 7.54 6.04 5.32
CA ALA A 222 8.88 6.41 4.92
C ALA A 222 8.98 7.92 4.64
N GLN A 223 10.20 8.39 4.36
CA GLN A 223 10.42 9.75 3.89
C GLN A 223 9.62 10.01 2.60
N PHE A 224 8.99 11.18 2.49
CA PHE A 224 8.26 11.57 1.29
C PHE A 224 9.17 11.51 0.06
N LYS A 225 8.74 10.75 -0.95
CA LYS A 225 9.39 10.64 -2.25
C LYS A 225 8.37 10.92 -3.34
N GLU A 226 8.56 12.04 -4.04
CA GLU A 226 7.60 12.56 -5.02
C GLU A 226 7.25 11.52 -6.11
N ASP A 227 8.23 10.73 -6.56
CA ASP A 227 8.04 9.68 -7.58
C ASP A 227 7.00 8.60 -7.20
N ASN A 228 6.73 8.44 -5.90
CA ASN A 228 5.77 7.47 -5.38
C ASN A 228 4.34 8.04 -5.34
N TRP A 229 4.14 9.29 -5.75
CA TRP A 229 2.85 9.97 -5.82
C TRP A 229 2.51 10.28 -7.29
N ARG A 230 1.29 9.97 -7.69
CA ARG A 230 0.81 10.20 -9.06
C ARG A 230 -0.55 10.88 -9.09
N GLY A 231 -0.96 11.34 -10.28
CA GLY A 231 -2.19 12.10 -10.47
C GLY A 231 -2.18 13.37 -9.62
N SER A 232 -3.26 13.60 -8.88
CA SER A 232 -3.37 14.73 -7.95
C SER A 232 -2.72 14.47 -6.57
N GLY A 233 -2.10 13.31 -6.33
CA GLY A 233 -1.56 12.98 -5.00
C GLY A 233 -1.98 11.61 -4.49
N ILE A 234 -2.06 10.60 -5.36
CA ILE A 234 -2.35 9.23 -4.98
C ILE A 234 -1.03 8.47 -4.78
N LEU A 235 -0.83 7.88 -3.60
CA LEU A 235 0.31 7.00 -3.34
C LEU A 235 0.19 5.74 -4.21
N VAL A 236 1.25 5.42 -4.96
CA VAL A 236 1.31 4.24 -5.85
C VAL A 236 2.36 3.21 -5.42
N ASP A 237 3.16 3.51 -4.40
CA ASP A 237 4.10 2.56 -3.78
C ASP A 237 3.70 2.30 -2.32
N PHE A 238 3.06 1.16 -2.05
CA PHE A 238 2.63 0.82 -0.69
C PHE A 238 3.75 0.25 0.17
N SER A 239 4.97 0.07 -0.36
CA SER A 239 6.14 -0.26 0.47
C SER A 239 6.64 0.91 1.32
N ASP A 240 6.21 2.14 1.01
CA ASP A 240 6.44 3.34 1.83
C ASP A 240 5.66 3.31 3.15
N LEU A 241 4.61 2.50 3.23
CA LEU A 241 3.80 2.37 4.43
C LEU A 241 4.40 1.32 5.37
N THR A 242 4.30 1.55 6.67
CA THR A 242 4.64 0.55 7.68
C THR A 242 3.49 0.40 8.67
N SER A 243 2.87 -0.79 8.65
CA SER A 243 1.76 -1.14 9.53
C SER A 243 2.21 -1.30 10.99
N PRO A 244 1.35 -0.96 11.97
CA PRO A 244 1.59 -1.24 13.39
C PRO A 244 1.60 -2.74 13.73
N LEU A 245 1.37 -3.62 12.75
CA LEU A 245 1.51 -5.07 12.90
C LEU A 245 2.93 -5.58 12.61
N THR A 246 3.86 -4.70 12.27
CA THR A 246 5.24 -5.06 11.98
C THR A 246 6.18 -4.51 13.04
N THR A 247 7.34 -5.14 13.20
CA THR A 247 8.42 -4.67 14.09
C THR A 247 9.11 -3.40 13.58
N TRP A 248 8.79 -2.97 12.35
CA TRP A 248 9.37 -1.78 11.72
C TRP A 248 8.58 -0.51 12.01
N TRP A 249 7.40 -0.63 12.64
CA TRP A 249 6.62 0.52 13.07
C TRP A 249 7.41 1.30 14.13
N ASP A 250 7.62 2.59 13.90
CA ASP A 250 8.43 3.42 14.76
C ASP A 250 7.67 4.66 15.22
N ARG A 251 7.58 4.79 16.55
CA ARG A 251 6.95 5.95 17.21
C ARG A 251 7.64 7.26 16.84
N LEU A 252 8.94 7.25 16.56
CA LEU A 252 9.72 8.46 16.28
C LEU A 252 9.29 9.15 14.98
N VAL A 253 8.78 8.38 14.02
CA VAL A 253 8.33 8.85 12.70
C VAL A 253 6.81 8.85 12.55
N TYR A 254 6.07 8.50 13.60
CA TYR A 254 4.61 8.51 13.60
C TYR A 254 4.06 9.92 13.85
N GLY A 255 3.45 10.53 12.82
CA GLY A 255 2.98 11.90 12.87
C GLY A 255 2.08 12.28 11.69
N LYS A 256 1.45 13.45 11.80
CA LYS A 256 0.35 13.90 10.92
C LYS A 256 0.75 14.73 9.70
N TRP A 257 1.95 15.31 9.67
CA TRP A 257 2.15 16.49 8.83
C TRP A 257 3.28 16.31 7.85
N ILE A 258 2.97 16.60 6.59
CA ILE A 258 3.98 17.00 5.62
C ILE A 258 3.81 18.47 5.31
N LYS A 259 4.89 19.21 5.43
CA LYS A 259 4.95 20.59 4.97
C LYS A 259 5.73 20.68 3.68
N ARG A 260 5.14 21.31 2.65
CA ARG A 260 5.89 21.78 1.49
C ARG A 260 6.69 23.01 1.90
N VAL A 261 7.98 22.84 2.10
CA VAL A 261 8.91 23.92 2.41
C VAL A 261 9.55 24.39 1.11
N MET A 262 9.37 25.66 0.77
CA MET A 262 10.13 26.31 -0.29
C MET A 262 11.53 26.62 0.25
N ARG A 263 12.55 25.90 -0.22
CA ARG A 263 13.95 26.27 0.01
C ARG A 263 14.64 26.41 -1.33
N THR A 264 15.30 27.55 -1.55
CA THR A 264 16.11 27.83 -2.75
C THR A 264 15.37 27.63 -4.08
N GLY A 265 14.08 27.96 -4.15
CA GLY A 265 13.27 27.83 -5.38
C GLY A 265 12.83 26.39 -5.72
N LEU A 266 13.16 25.41 -4.88
CA LEU A 266 12.67 24.03 -4.99
C LEU A 266 11.69 23.74 -3.85
N ALA A 267 10.50 23.24 -4.20
CA ALA A 267 9.57 22.71 -3.23
C ALA A 267 10.14 21.40 -2.66
N ARG A 268 10.30 21.32 -1.34
CA ARG A 268 10.65 20.07 -0.64
C ARG A 268 9.59 19.73 0.38
N TRP A 269 9.19 18.48 0.40
CA TRP A 269 8.25 17.96 1.37
C TRP A 269 8.99 17.43 2.59
N THR A 270 8.69 17.94 3.77
CA THR A 270 9.29 17.50 5.03
C THR A 270 8.22 17.00 5.98
N VAL A 271 8.44 15.80 6.55
CA VAL A 271 7.65 15.31 7.68
C VAL A 271 8.06 16.10 8.91
N GLU A 272 7.16 16.94 9.44
CA GLU A 272 7.39 17.60 10.72
C GLU A 272 6.91 16.65 11.83
N THR A 273 7.83 16.26 12.72
CA THR A 273 7.43 15.58 13.95
C THR A 273 6.63 16.57 14.79
N PRO A 274 5.46 16.20 15.33
CA PRO A 274 4.71 17.09 16.21
C PRO A 274 5.62 17.50 17.36
N ASN A 275 5.75 18.81 17.61
CA ASN A 275 6.47 19.35 18.76
C ASN A 275 6.16 18.51 20.01
N ARG A 276 7.18 17.81 20.50
CA ARG A 276 7.09 17.10 21.77
C ARG A 276 7.04 18.16 22.87
N PRO A 277 6.04 18.14 23.78
CA PRO A 277 6.32 18.71 25.08
C PRO A 277 7.49 17.92 25.70
N PRO A 278 8.38 18.59 26.46
CA PRO A 278 9.61 18.00 27.01
C PRO A 278 9.36 16.73 27.81
#